data_AF-A0A8T4DAE5-F1
#
_entry.id   AF-A0A8T4DAE5-F1
#
_cell.length_a   1.000
_cell.length_b   1.000
_cell.length_c   1.000
_cell.angle_alpha   90.00
_cell.angle_beta   90.00
_cell.angle_gamma   90.00
#
_symmetry.space_group_name_H-M   'P 1'
#
loop_
_entity.id
_entity.type
_entity.pdbx_description
1 polymer ?
#
loop_
_entity_poly.entity_id
_entity_poly.type
_entity_poly.pdbx_seq_one_letter_code
_entity_poly.pdbx_strand_id
1 'polypeptide(L)'
;MSTDDVIAAFLGLEDDNLLKEAVKLLIVTQRAYRDVETQRISRREADNVRRTYLKYMRKHGLKTVDEVEGLTEGEFAIVRDAAETDESALQPLNQDDLWLLTDFEAICALWLAEDVKAAEGFPDALREFLSDQGIEGHLKERLFERDKARGEYLLTAILEEEPSDLAAHSLLMGLYEEGERWADVEAEYKRFLDETDDEMVWANYGDFLERRGRYTESLTAFKESLEVCERIGTTGEGLGEVIKERISRVERMLHLEAEEARKARAYWESSWLLEEVRAFADRRLRKEMEKAQEEYKEAAGLEKLRIDLLFEFLNWFLFTRKLADGRTPGLMYADEKELDEELRAKIEKLGNPITGAFEVIRADPASFTLVVKETESGKEYELRGDLPELEEGLTFAMAIYPWGDIYFTGGVLRPLKEAS
;
A
#
# COMPACT_ATOMS: atom_id res chain seq x y z
N MET A 1 -9.25 -24.00 22.19
CA MET A 1 -7.93 -23.83 22.83
C MET A 1 -8.10 -22.94 24.06
N SER A 2 -7.27 -23.06 25.11
CA SER A 2 -7.29 -22.05 26.18
C SER A 2 -6.62 -20.76 25.71
N THR A 3 -6.91 -19.62 26.34
CA THR A 3 -6.25 -18.33 26.04
C THR A 3 -4.72 -18.44 26.07
N ASP A 4 -4.18 -19.22 27.02
CA ASP A 4 -2.75 -19.45 27.15
C ASP A 4 -2.18 -20.22 25.96
N ASP A 5 -2.93 -21.20 25.43
CA ASP A 5 -2.51 -21.99 24.27
C ASP A 5 -2.57 -21.15 22.99
N VAL A 6 -3.59 -20.28 22.85
CA VAL A 6 -3.73 -19.39 21.69
C VAL A 6 -2.58 -18.39 21.65
N ILE A 7 -2.29 -17.70 22.76
CA ILE A 7 -1.17 -16.74 22.82
C ILE A 7 0.15 -17.45 22.53
N ALA A 8 0.37 -18.64 23.11
CA ALA A 8 1.60 -19.39 22.90
C ALA A 8 1.78 -19.77 21.44
N ALA A 9 0.80 -20.43 20.83
CA ALA A 9 0.90 -20.92 19.47
C ALA A 9 0.88 -19.78 18.42
N PHE A 10 0.11 -18.71 18.68
CA PHE A 10 0.06 -17.58 17.77
C PHE A 10 1.39 -16.81 17.75
N LEU A 11 2.14 -16.76 18.85
CA LEU A 11 3.42 -16.02 18.91
C LEU A 11 4.67 -16.92 18.84
N GLY A 12 4.51 -18.24 18.73
CA GLY A 12 5.64 -19.19 18.75
C GLY A 12 6.35 -19.23 20.12
N LEU A 13 5.59 -19.20 21.22
CA LEU A 13 6.06 -19.13 22.61
C LEU A 13 5.80 -20.41 23.42
N GLU A 14 5.61 -21.55 22.74
CA GLU A 14 5.24 -22.82 23.38
C GLU A 14 6.30 -23.28 24.39
N ASP A 15 7.58 -23.07 24.08
CA ASP A 15 8.71 -23.55 24.86
C ASP A 15 9.25 -22.53 25.89
N ASP A 16 8.83 -21.25 25.83
CA ASP A 16 9.28 -20.21 26.77
C ASP A 16 8.16 -19.75 27.72
N ASN A 17 8.03 -20.46 28.83
CA ASN A 17 7.05 -20.13 29.87
C ASN A 17 7.24 -18.75 30.51
N LEU A 18 8.47 -18.21 30.54
CA LEU A 18 8.72 -16.89 31.13
C LEU A 18 8.27 -15.79 30.17
N LEU A 19 8.63 -15.92 28.89
CA LEU A 19 8.24 -14.96 27.86
C LEU A 19 6.74 -14.99 27.61
N LYS A 20 6.14 -16.19 27.55
CA LYS A 20 4.68 -16.38 27.45
C LYS A 20 3.93 -15.61 28.54
N GLU A 21 4.35 -15.74 29.80
CA GLU A 21 3.69 -15.05 30.91
C GLU A 21 3.95 -13.53 30.89
N ALA A 22 5.14 -13.08 30.45
CA ALA A 22 5.42 -11.66 30.26
C ALA A 22 4.48 -11.05 29.20
N VAL A 23 4.31 -11.71 28.06
CA VAL A 23 3.45 -11.26 26.96
C VAL A 23 1.97 -11.29 27.36
N LYS A 24 1.52 -12.32 28.08
CA LYS A 24 0.16 -12.35 28.65
C LYS A 24 -0.12 -11.12 29.51
N LEU A 25 0.79 -10.78 30.41
CA LEU A 25 0.66 -9.59 31.27
C LEU A 25 0.70 -8.29 30.46
N LEU A 26 1.45 -8.26 29.35
CA LEU A 26 1.48 -7.12 28.43
C LEU A 26 0.13 -6.95 27.71
N ILE A 27 -0.45 -8.01 27.15
CA ILE A 27 -1.78 -8.01 26.52
C ILE A 27 -2.84 -7.52 27.51
N VAL A 28 -2.84 -8.04 28.74
CA VAL A 28 -3.77 -7.59 29.79
C VAL A 28 -3.56 -6.11 30.13
N THR A 29 -2.32 -5.62 30.09
CA THR A 29 -2.00 -4.20 30.31
C THR A 29 -2.53 -3.33 29.17
N GLN A 30 -2.35 -3.74 27.91
CA GLN A 30 -2.87 -3.02 26.73
C GLN A 30 -4.40 -2.95 26.77
N ARG A 31 -5.07 -4.09 27.02
CA ARG A 31 -6.53 -4.16 27.17
C ARG A 31 -7.04 -3.20 28.25
N ALA A 32 -6.35 -3.14 29.39
CA ALA A 32 -6.72 -2.24 30.49
C ALA A 32 -6.61 -0.76 30.10
N TYR A 33 -5.60 -0.35 29.33
CA TYR A 33 -5.50 1.05 28.88
C TYR A 33 -6.62 1.44 27.93
N ARG A 34 -6.99 0.56 27.00
CA ARG A 34 -8.14 0.79 26.12
C ARG A 34 -9.47 0.79 26.88
N ASP A 35 -9.61 -0.05 27.89
CA ASP A 35 -10.80 -0.05 28.75
C ASP A 35 -10.95 1.28 29.52
N VAL A 36 -9.86 2.02 29.77
CA VAL A 36 -9.94 3.40 30.29
C VAL A 36 -10.52 4.36 29.26
N GLU A 37 -10.11 4.27 28.00
CA GLU A 37 -10.62 5.12 26.92
C GLU A 37 -12.12 4.93 26.71
N THR A 38 -12.58 3.68 26.80
CA THR A 38 -14.00 3.31 26.76
C THR A 38 -14.75 3.47 28.09
N GLN A 39 -14.10 4.03 29.11
CA GLN A 39 -14.67 4.28 30.45
C GLN A 39 -15.17 3.04 31.20
N ARG A 40 -14.71 1.84 30.84
CA ARG A 40 -15.04 0.58 31.53
C ARG A 40 -14.30 0.44 32.86
N ILE A 41 -13.07 0.95 32.94
CA ILE A 41 -12.27 0.99 34.17
C ILE A 41 -11.65 2.37 34.39
N SER A 42 -11.24 2.65 35.62
CA SER A 42 -10.52 3.87 35.96
C SER A 42 -9.03 3.79 35.59
N ARG A 43 -8.41 4.94 35.36
CA ARG A 43 -6.94 5.04 35.16
C ARG A 43 -6.15 4.39 36.29
N ARG A 44 -6.66 4.45 37.53
CA ARG A 44 -6.03 3.82 38.70
C ARG A 44 -6.05 2.29 38.61
N GLU A 45 -7.11 1.71 38.07
CA GLU A 45 -7.21 0.25 37.86
C GLU A 45 -6.24 -0.19 36.77
N ALA A 46 -6.18 0.51 35.64
CA ALA A 46 -5.18 0.24 34.59
C ALA A 46 -3.74 0.35 35.13
N ASP A 47 -3.44 1.37 35.94
CA ASP A 47 -2.12 1.52 36.57
C ASP A 47 -1.76 0.37 37.54
N ASN A 48 -2.76 -0.25 38.18
CA ASN A 48 -2.53 -1.44 39.01
C ASN A 48 -2.19 -2.66 38.14
N VAL A 49 -2.88 -2.84 37.01
CA VAL A 49 -2.57 -3.89 36.02
C VAL A 49 -1.15 -3.73 35.49
N ARG A 50 -0.78 -2.52 35.02
CA ARG A 50 0.57 -2.22 34.55
C ARG A 50 1.62 -2.48 35.62
N ARG A 51 1.33 -2.18 36.90
CA ARG A 51 2.24 -2.48 38.01
C ARG A 51 2.49 -3.98 38.19
N THR A 52 1.53 -4.84 37.89
CA THR A 52 1.70 -6.31 37.91
C THR A 52 2.67 -6.73 36.81
N TYR A 53 2.46 -6.28 35.57
CA TYR A 53 3.39 -6.50 34.45
C TYR A 53 4.82 -6.04 34.80
N LEU A 54 5.00 -4.79 35.23
CA LEU A 54 6.33 -4.25 35.56
C LEU A 54 7.00 -4.98 36.73
N LYS A 55 6.24 -5.50 37.69
CA LYS A 55 6.79 -6.33 38.78
C LYS A 55 7.27 -7.67 38.26
N TYR A 56 6.52 -8.29 37.36
CA TYR A 56 6.91 -9.54 36.71
C TYR A 56 8.22 -9.34 35.94
N MET A 57 8.27 -8.33 35.07
CA MET A 57 9.47 -7.98 34.28
C MET A 57 10.70 -7.82 35.19
N ARG A 58 10.63 -7.00 36.24
CA ARG A 58 11.75 -6.81 37.17
C ARG A 58 12.13 -8.08 37.94
N LYS A 59 11.16 -8.86 38.40
CA LYS A 59 11.41 -10.08 39.19
C LYS A 59 12.19 -11.12 38.37
N HIS A 60 11.94 -11.16 37.06
CA HIS A 60 12.56 -12.12 36.15
C HIS A 60 13.70 -11.52 35.33
N GLY A 61 14.10 -10.28 35.62
CA GLY A 61 15.18 -9.57 34.92
C GLY A 61 14.88 -9.46 33.43
N LEU A 62 13.67 -9.04 33.06
CA LEU A 62 13.24 -8.87 31.67
C LEU A 62 13.17 -7.38 31.31
N LYS A 63 13.49 -7.04 30.07
CA LYS A 63 13.31 -5.71 29.49
C LYS A 63 12.77 -5.81 28.05
N THR A 64 12.04 -4.79 27.63
CA THR A 64 11.60 -4.63 26.23
C THR A 64 12.65 -3.86 25.46
N VAL A 65 12.91 -4.24 24.22
CA VAL A 65 13.79 -3.55 23.26
C VAL A 65 13.06 -3.42 21.92
N ASP A 66 13.11 -2.24 21.29
CA ASP A 66 12.27 -1.87 20.14
C ASP A 66 13.01 -1.07 19.03
N GLU A 67 14.33 -0.85 19.17
CA GLU A 67 15.16 -0.14 18.19
C GLU A 67 16.58 -0.73 18.12
N VAL A 68 16.68 -2.07 18.00
CA VAL A 68 17.95 -2.81 18.00
C VAL A 68 18.14 -3.52 16.65
N GLU A 69 19.41 -3.71 16.25
CA GLU A 69 19.76 -4.47 15.05
C GLU A 69 19.11 -5.86 15.09
N GLY A 70 18.35 -6.22 14.05
CA GLY A 70 17.58 -7.48 13.98
C GLY A 70 16.07 -7.34 14.19
N LEU A 71 15.55 -6.16 14.53
CA LEU A 71 14.12 -5.85 14.59
C LEU A 71 13.71 -4.88 13.48
N THR A 72 12.56 -5.11 12.88
CA THR A 72 11.94 -4.20 11.89
C THR A 72 10.93 -3.26 12.54
N GLU A 73 10.44 -2.28 11.78
CA GLU A 73 9.45 -1.32 12.29
C GLU A 73 8.18 -2.06 12.76
N GLY A 74 7.73 -1.76 13.98
CA GLY A 74 6.59 -2.43 14.61
C GLY A 74 6.94 -3.72 15.34
N GLU A 75 8.21 -4.15 15.32
CA GLU A 75 8.71 -5.28 16.10
C GLU A 75 9.41 -4.83 17.38
N PHE A 76 9.28 -5.65 18.41
CA PHE A 76 10.01 -5.51 19.67
C PHE A 76 10.39 -6.90 20.18
N ALA A 77 11.33 -6.98 21.12
CA ALA A 77 11.65 -8.21 21.81
C ALA A 77 11.60 -8.02 23.33
N ILE A 78 11.27 -9.08 24.06
CA ILE A 78 11.43 -9.11 25.52
C ILE A 78 12.62 -10.01 25.83
N VAL A 79 13.69 -9.41 26.34
CA VAL A 79 14.97 -10.07 26.58
C VAL A 79 15.32 -10.10 28.06
N ARG A 80 16.20 -11.03 28.44
CA ARG A 80 16.80 -11.03 29.77
C ARG A 80 17.83 -9.90 29.88
N ASP A 81 17.86 -9.27 31.04
CA ASP A 81 18.78 -8.22 31.47
C ASP A 81 20.13 -8.86 31.83
N ALA A 82 20.83 -9.37 30.81
CA ALA A 82 22.21 -9.83 30.90
C ALA A 82 23.10 -8.88 30.07
N ALA A 83 24.34 -8.68 30.50
CA ALA A 83 25.31 -7.82 29.82
C ALA A 83 25.73 -8.31 28.41
N GLU A 84 25.27 -9.51 28.02
CA GLU A 84 25.58 -10.19 26.77
C GLU A 84 24.27 -10.80 26.20
N THR A 85 23.22 -10.00 26.03
CA THR A 85 22.13 -10.41 25.16
C THR A 85 22.69 -10.41 23.75
N ASP A 86 22.84 -11.60 23.15
CA ASP A 86 23.19 -11.73 21.74
C ASP A 86 22.05 -11.12 20.91
N GLU A 87 22.25 -9.89 20.44
CA GLU A 87 21.28 -9.16 19.62
C GLU A 87 20.96 -9.91 18.32
N SER A 88 21.78 -10.89 17.91
CA SER A 88 21.53 -11.76 16.76
C SER A 88 20.56 -12.92 17.03
N ALA A 89 20.12 -13.13 18.28
CA ALA A 89 19.23 -14.24 18.70
C ALA A 89 17.90 -13.77 19.31
N LEU A 90 17.44 -12.57 18.95
CA LEU A 90 16.16 -12.04 19.40
C LEU A 90 14.99 -12.86 18.84
N GLN A 91 14.00 -13.15 19.68
CA GLN A 91 12.68 -13.58 19.21
C GLN A 91 11.83 -12.33 18.96
N PRO A 92 11.62 -11.92 17.70
CA PRO A 92 10.81 -10.75 17.38
C PRO A 92 9.35 -11.03 17.73
N LEU A 93 8.71 -10.02 18.33
CA LEU A 93 7.28 -9.94 18.56
C LEU A 93 6.76 -8.75 17.79
N ASN A 94 5.69 -8.94 17.03
CA ASN A 94 5.09 -7.88 16.24
C ASN A 94 3.94 -7.21 17.02
N GLN A 95 3.84 -5.89 16.93
CA GLN A 95 2.83 -5.13 17.67
C GLN A 95 1.41 -5.38 17.16
N ASP A 96 1.22 -5.61 15.87
CA ASP A 96 -0.09 -5.93 15.28
C ASP A 96 -0.56 -7.32 15.72
N ASP A 97 0.35 -8.29 15.82
CA ASP A 97 0.04 -9.62 16.37
C ASP A 97 -0.44 -9.54 17.83
N LEU A 98 0.13 -8.64 18.63
CA LEU A 98 -0.38 -8.37 19.97
C LEU A 98 -1.76 -7.73 19.97
N TRP A 99 -2.03 -6.80 19.06
CA TRP A 99 -3.35 -6.18 18.93
C TRP A 99 -4.41 -7.19 18.50
N LEU A 100 -4.08 -8.07 17.54
CA LEU A 100 -4.90 -9.21 17.15
C LEU A 100 -5.24 -10.10 18.36
N LEU A 101 -4.26 -10.47 19.19
CA LEU A 101 -4.52 -11.25 20.40
C LEU A 101 -5.28 -10.50 21.49
N THR A 102 -5.09 -9.18 21.57
CA THR A 102 -5.76 -8.36 22.59
C THR A 102 -7.26 -8.26 22.33
N ASP A 103 -7.66 -8.21 21.07
CA ASP A 103 -9.01 -7.81 20.67
C ASP A 103 -9.77 -8.88 19.91
N PHE A 104 -9.04 -9.75 19.23
CA PHE A 104 -9.56 -10.74 18.28
C PHE A 104 -8.99 -12.13 18.59
N GLU A 105 -8.92 -12.49 19.88
CA GLU A 105 -8.42 -13.80 20.34
C GLU A 105 -9.14 -14.98 19.68
N ALA A 106 -10.47 -14.88 19.49
CA ALA A 106 -11.26 -15.89 18.80
C ALA A 106 -10.84 -16.05 17.32
N ILE A 107 -10.51 -14.94 16.65
CA ILE A 107 -10.01 -14.94 15.28
C ILE A 107 -8.62 -15.58 15.21
N CYS A 108 -7.74 -15.28 16.18
CA CYS A 108 -6.45 -15.94 16.30
C CYS A 108 -6.59 -17.46 16.55
N ALA A 109 -7.59 -17.87 17.33
CA ALA A 109 -7.88 -19.29 17.56
C ALA A 109 -8.39 -20.00 16.30
N LEU A 110 -9.25 -19.34 15.50
CA LEU A 110 -9.67 -19.85 14.18
C LEU A 110 -8.47 -19.95 13.23
N TRP A 111 -7.60 -18.95 13.24
CA TRP A 111 -6.37 -18.98 12.45
C TRP A 111 -5.50 -20.19 12.78
N LEU A 112 -5.41 -20.59 14.06
CA LEU A 112 -4.64 -21.76 14.52
C LEU A 112 -5.33 -23.11 14.31
N ALA A 113 -6.63 -23.15 14.00
CA ALA A 113 -7.39 -24.39 13.93
C ALA A 113 -6.95 -25.29 12.76
N GLU A 114 -6.46 -26.50 13.02
CA GLU A 114 -6.00 -27.42 11.96
C GLU A 114 -7.04 -27.59 10.84
N ASP A 115 -8.29 -27.83 11.23
CA ASP A 115 -9.46 -27.80 10.34
C ASP A 115 -10.35 -26.60 10.71
N VAL A 116 -10.24 -25.51 9.95
CA VAL A 116 -11.01 -24.29 10.21
C VAL A 116 -12.51 -24.50 9.94
N LYS A 117 -12.86 -25.37 8.99
CA LYS A 117 -14.26 -25.60 8.60
C LYS A 117 -15.06 -26.32 9.68
N ALA A 118 -14.37 -27.09 10.53
CA ALA A 118 -14.95 -27.73 11.70
C ALA A 118 -14.89 -26.85 12.96
N ALA A 119 -14.26 -25.69 12.91
CA ALA A 119 -14.07 -24.83 14.08
C ALA A 119 -15.33 -24.01 14.40
N GLU A 120 -15.59 -23.83 15.69
CA GLU A 120 -16.74 -23.05 16.16
C GLU A 120 -16.61 -21.57 15.74
N GLY A 121 -17.67 -21.03 15.13
CA GLY A 121 -17.72 -19.64 14.65
C GLY A 121 -17.24 -19.44 13.21
N PHE A 122 -16.68 -20.46 12.55
CA PHE A 122 -16.40 -20.40 11.12
C PHE A 122 -17.68 -20.63 10.29
N PRO A 123 -17.88 -19.92 9.15
CA PRO A 123 -17.05 -18.82 8.62
C PRO A 123 -17.41 -17.44 9.19
N ASP A 124 -18.56 -17.33 9.87
CA ASP A 124 -19.19 -16.06 10.24
C ASP A 124 -18.27 -15.11 11.02
N ALA A 125 -17.52 -15.60 12.01
CA ALA A 125 -16.63 -14.78 12.81
C ALA A 125 -15.48 -14.18 11.98
N LEU A 126 -14.94 -14.92 11.01
CA LEU A 126 -13.92 -14.38 10.09
C LEU A 126 -14.53 -13.37 9.13
N ARG A 127 -15.73 -13.63 8.60
CA ARG A 127 -16.44 -12.70 7.71
C ARG A 127 -16.82 -11.40 8.42
N GLU A 128 -17.29 -11.47 9.66
CA GLU A 128 -17.56 -10.31 10.51
C GLU A 128 -16.29 -9.51 10.75
N PHE A 129 -15.18 -10.17 11.10
CA PHE A 129 -13.87 -9.53 11.24
C PHE A 129 -13.42 -8.83 9.95
N LEU A 130 -13.58 -9.48 8.79
CA LEU A 130 -13.17 -8.95 7.50
C LEU A 130 -14.03 -7.76 7.04
N SER A 131 -15.34 -7.81 7.27
CA SER A 131 -16.28 -6.77 6.83
C SER A 131 -16.39 -5.56 7.78
N ASP A 132 -15.93 -5.68 9.03
CA ASP A 132 -16.00 -4.60 10.02
C ASP A 132 -15.11 -3.40 9.62
N GLN A 133 -15.76 -2.28 9.30
CA GLN A 133 -15.10 -1.03 8.90
C GLN A 133 -14.37 -0.33 10.05
N GLY A 134 -14.65 -0.70 11.30
CA GLY A 134 -13.94 -0.21 12.49
C GLY A 134 -12.61 -0.91 12.74
N ILE A 135 -12.35 -2.03 12.07
CA ILE A 135 -11.08 -2.75 12.16
C ILE A 135 -10.13 -2.23 11.08
N GLU A 136 -8.95 -1.81 11.51
CA GLU A 136 -7.91 -1.26 10.65
C GLU A 136 -7.47 -2.30 9.60
N GLY A 137 -7.37 -1.88 8.33
CA GLY A 137 -7.08 -2.79 7.21
C GLY A 137 -5.78 -3.57 7.37
N HIS A 138 -4.74 -2.95 7.92
CA HIS A 138 -3.45 -3.59 8.12
C HIS A 138 -3.52 -4.78 9.11
N LEU A 139 -4.43 -4.76 10.09
CA LEU A 139 -4.62 -5.90 10.99
C LEU A 139 -5.22 -7.11 10.25
N LYS A 140 -6.12 -6.84 9.29
CA LYS A 140 -6.71 -7.86 8.43
C LYS A 140 -5.64 -8.45 7.53
N GLU A 141 -4.90 -7.60 6.81
CA GLU A 141 -3.76 -7.99 5.96
C GLU A 141 -2.75 -8.83 6.75
N ARG A 142 -2.30 -8.33 7.91
CA ARG A 142 -1.35 -9.01 8.81
C ARG A 142 -1.76 -10.44 9.17
N LEU A 143 -3.03 -10.65 9.50
CA LEU A 143 -3.53 -11.98 9.90
C LEU A 143 -3.30 -13.03 8.80
N PHE A 144 -3.50 -12.67 7.53
CA PHE A 144 -3.39 -13.62 6.40
C PHE A 144 -2.00 -13.61 5.74
N GLU A 145 -1.24 -12.53 5.86
CA GLU A 145 0.11 -12.43 5.27
C GLU A 145 1.22 -13.03 6.14
N ARG A 146 1.01 -13.12 7.46
CA ARG A 146 1.99 -13.67 8.42
C ARG A 146 2.44 -15.09 8.08
N ASP A 147 1.51 -15.91 7.59
CA ASP A 147 1.80 -17.18 6.90
C ASP A 147 0.90 -17.23 5.68
N LYS A 148 1.46 -16.89 4.52
CA LYS A 148 0.71 -16.77 3.26
C LYS A 148 -0.02 -18.06 2.88
N ALA A 149 0.56 -19.23 3.15
CA ALA A 149 -0.06 -20.51 2.83
C ALA A 149 -1.28 -20.76 3.73
N ARG A 150 -1.14 -20.45 5.02
CA ARG A 150 -2.28 -20.51 5.95
C ARG A 150 -3.34 -19.47 5.61
N GLY A 151 -2.92 -18.26 5.25
CA GLY A 151 -3.82 -17.17 4.86
C GLY A 151 -4.66 -17.52 3.64
N GLU A 152 -4.02 -18.01 2.57
CA GLU A 152 -4.68 -18.49 1.36
C GLU A 152 -5.69 -19.60 1.67
N TYR A 153 -5.31 -20.56 2.52
CA TYR A 153 -6.23 -21.63 2.94
C TYR A 153 -7.48 -21.07 3.65
N LEU A 154 -7.31 -20.15 4.59
CA LEU A 154 -8.42 -19.55 5.33
C LEU A 154 -9.35 -18.73 4.41
N LEU A 155 -8.77 -17.89 3.54
CA LEU A 155 -9.54 -17.07 2.60
C LEU A 155 -10.28 -17.94 1.58
N THR A 156 -9.63 -18.97 1.05
CA THR A 156 -10.28 -19.95 0.17
C THR A 156 -11.41 -20.67 0.89
N ALA A 157 -11.21 -21.08 2.14
CA ALA A 157 -12.26 -21.73 2.91
C ALA A 157 -13.47 -20.81 3.14
N ILE A 158 -13.25 -19.51 3.39
CA ILE A 158 -14.34 -18.52 3.47
C ILE A 158 -15.10 -18.45 2.15
N LEU A 159 -14.38 -18.37 1.02
CA LEU A 159 -14.96 -18.28 -0.32
C LEU A 159 -15.68 -19.57 -0.77
N GLU A 160 -15.32 -20.73 -0.23
CA GLU A 160 -16.07 -21.96 -0.47
C GLU A 160 -17.43 -21.98 0.24
N GLU A 161 -17.55 -21.31 1.40
CA GLU A 161 -18.82 -21.17 2.12
C GLU A 161 -19.63 -19.95 1.64
N GLU A 162 -18.96 -18.86 1.28
CA GLU A 162 -19.54 -17.65 0.68
C GLU A 162 -18.75 -17.23 -0.57
N PRO A 163 -19.15 -17.72 -1.76
CA PRO A 163 -18.47 -17.41 -3.02
C PRO A 163 -18.43 -15.92 -3.39
N SER A 164 -19.35 -15.12 -2.84
CA SER A 164 -19.50 -13.69 -3.10
C SER A 164 -18.83 -12.79 -2.04
N ASP A 165 -18.05 -13.34 -1.11
CA ASP A 165 -17.42 -12.55 -0.05
C ASP A 165 -16.30 -11.65 -0.60
N LEU A 166 -16.62 -10.36 -0.75
CA LEU A 166 -15.72 -9.36 -1.36
C LEU A 166 -14.43 -9.17 -0.56
N ALA A 167 -14.50 -9.20 0.77
CA ALA A 167 -13.32 -8.94 1.60
C ALA A 167 -12.34 -10.12 1.54
N ALA A 168 -12.86 -11.36 1.57
CA ALA A 168 -12.04 -12.55 1.38
C ALA A 168 -11.42 -12.60 -0.04
N HIS A 169 -12.22 -12.27 -1.07
CA HIS A 169 -11.73 -12.14 -2.44
C HIS A 169 -10.59 -11.12 -2.53
N SER A 170 -10.77 -9.88 -2.06
CA SER A 170 -9.76 -8.83 -2.15
C SER A 170 -8.44 -9.20 -1.46
N LEU A 171 -8.48 -9.84 -0.29
CA LEU A 171 -7.27 -10.28 0.41
C LEU A 171 -6.58 -11.45 -0.31
N LEU A 172 -7.36 -12.39 -0.88
CA LEU A 172 -6.80 -13.50 -1.65
C LEU A 172 -6.11 -13.00 -2.93
N MET A 173 -6.73 -12.03 -3.61
CA MET A 173 -6.13 -11.33 -4.74
C MET A 173 -4.79 -10.70 -4.37
N GLY A 174 -4.72 -9.98 -3.25
CA GLY A 174 -3.47 -9.42 -2.73
C GLY A 174 -2.38 -10.46 -2.53
N LEU A 175 -2.71 -11.61 -1.91
CA LEU A 175 -1.74 -12.71 -1.72
C LEU A 175 -1.22 -13.27 -3.05
N TYR A 176 -2.09 -13.44 -4.04
CA TYR A 176 -1.68 -13.92 -5.36
C TYR A 176 -0.85 -12.90 -6.13
N GLU A 177 -1.19 -11.63 -6.08
CA GLU A 177 -0.45 -10.56 -6.74
C GLU A 177 0.96 -10.42 -6.15
N GLU A 178 1.09 -10.45 -4.81
CA GLU A 178 2.40 -10.44 -4.15
C GLU A 178 3.23 -11.68 -4.46
N GLY A 179 2.58 -12.82 -4.66
CA GLY A 179 3.24 -14.07 -5.07
C GLY A 179 3.52 -14.16 -6.57
N GLU A 180 3.19 -13.11 -7.34
CA GLU A 180 3.23 -13.10 -8.81
C GLU A 180 2.46 -14.28 -9.46
N ARG A 181 1.43 -14.78 -8.78
CA ARG A 181 0.60 -15.92 -9.22
C ARG A 181 -0.50 -15.44 -10.16
N TRP A 182 -0.11 -14.84 -11.28
CA TRP A 182 -1.02 -14.16 -12.22
C TRP A 182 -2.11 -15.06 -12.82
N ALA A 183 -1.85 -16.35 -12.95
CA ALA A 183 -2.86 -17.31 -13.40
C ALA A 183 -3.96 -17.50 -12.35
N ASP A 184 -3.60 -17.51 -11.06
CA ASP A 184 -4.55 -17.64 -9.96
C ASP A 184 -5.34 -16.33 -9.77
N VAL A 185 -4.69 -15.17 -9.90
CA VAL A 185 -5.33 -13.84 -9.97
C VAL A 185 -6.44 -13.82 -11.04
N GLU A 186 -6.14 -14.25 -12.26
CA GLU A 186 -7.13 -14.25 -13.34
C GLU A 186 -8.24 -15.29 -13.13
N ALA A 187 -7.90 -16.48 -12.63
CA ALA A 187 -8.89 -17.52 -12.34
C ALA A 187 -9.86 -17.06 -11.25
N GLU A 188 -9.35 -16.39 -10.23
CA GLU A 188 -10.12 -15.83 -9.12
C GLU A 188 -11.05 -14.70 -9.58
N TYR A 189 -10.57 -13.75 -10.39
CA TYR A 189 -11.45 -12.71 -10.99
C TYR A 189 -12.61 -13.34 -11.77
N LYS A 190 -12.33 -14.33 -12.62
CA LYS A 190 -13.37 -15.01 -13.42
C LYS A 190 -14.38 -15.71 -12.52
N ARG A 191 -13.91 -16.46 -11.52
CA ARG A 191 -14.80 -17.14 -10.57
C ARG A 191 -15.65 -16.13 -9.80
N PHE A 192 -15.07 -15.04 -9.30
CA PHE A 192 -15.81 -14.05 -8.52
C PHE A 192 -16.86 -13.33 -9.37
N LEU A 193 -16.54 -12.99 -10.62
CA LEU A 193 -17.48 -12.40 -11.58
C LEU A 193 -18.59 -13.35 -12.03
N ASP A 194 -18.45 -14.67 -11.85
CA ASP A 194 -19.56 -15.62 -12.02
C ASP A 194 -20.56 -15.55 -10.84
N GLU A 195 -20.13 -15.03 -9.68
CA GLU A 195 -20.92 -14.94 -8.44
C GLU A 195 -21.46 -13.54 -8.16
N THR A 196 -20.79 -12.49 -8.69
CA THR A 196 -21.18 -11.09 -8.50
C THR A 196 -21.20 -10.30 -9.80
N ASP A 197 -22.00 -9.25 -9.82
CA ASP A 197 -22.09 -8.29 -10.93
C ASP A 197 -21.79 -6.88 -10.40
N ASP A 198 -20.60 -6.75 -9.84
CA ASP A 198 -20.08 -5.57 -9.13
C ASP A 198 -19.18 -4.75 -10.06
N GLU A 199 -19.43 -3.44 -10.14
CA GLU A 199 -18.71 -2.53 -11.03
C GLU A 199 -17.22 -2.45 -10.70
N MET A 200 -16.86 -2.55 -9.41
CA MET A 200 -15.49 -2.41 -8.93
C MET A 200 -14.68 -3.65 -9.27
N VAL A 201 -15.28 -4.84 -9.16
CA VAL A 201 -14.64 -6.10 -9.57
C VAL A 201 -14.34 -6.08 -11.07
N TRP A 202 -15.31 -5.69 -11.90
CA TRP A 202 -15.08 -5.54 -13.34
C TRP A 202 -13.98 -4.53 -13.66
N ALA A 203 -13.95 -3.38 -12.96
CA ALA A 203 -12.93 -2.37 -13.13
C ALA A 203 -11.53 -2.89 -12.73
N ASN A 204 -11.42 -3.61 -11.61
CA ASN A 204 -10.16 -4.19 -11.14
C ASN A 204 -9.65 -5.29 -12.09
N TYR A 205 -10.56 -6.10 -12.64
CA TYR A 205 -10.20 -7.07 -13.68
C TYR A 205 -9.71 -6.39 -14.96
N GLY A 206 -10.34 -5.27 -15.35
CA GLY A 206 -9.89 -4.42 -16.45
C GLY A 206 -8.47 -3.86 -16.25
N ASP A 207 -8.16 -3.36 -15.05
CA ASP A 207 -6.82 -2.89 -14.67
C ASP A 207 -5.79 -4.01 -14.72
N PHE A 208 -6.15 -5.20 -14.19
CA PHE A 208 -5.29 -6.38 -14.24
C PHE A 208 -4.94 -6.77 -15.69
N LEU A 209 -5.92 -6.81 -16.58
CA LEU A 209 -5.73 -7.12 -18.00
C LEU A 209 -4.89 -6.05 -18.71
N GLU A 210 -5.10 -4.77 -18.39
CA GLU A 210 -4.32 -3.67 -18.95
C GLU A 210 -2.85 -3.74 -18.56
N ARG A 211 -2.57 -4.01 -17.28
CA ARG A 211 -1.22 -4.22 -16.77
C ARG A 211 -0.53 -5.42 -17.44
N ARG A 212 -1.26 -6.31 -18.10
CA ARG A 212 -0.70 -7.41 -18.93
C ARG A 212 -0.69 -7.14 -20.44
N GLY A 213 -1.10 -5.94 -20.86
CA GLY A 213 -1.13 -5.52 -22.26
C GLY A 213 -2.27 -6.14 -23.06
N ARG A 214 -3.25 -6.76 -22.37
CA ARG A 214 -4.43 -7.37 -22.98
C ARG A 214 -5.53 -6.32 -23.18
N TYR A 215 -5.22 -5.29 -23.98
CA TYR A 215 -6.05 -4.09 -24.12
C TYR A 215 -7.47 -4.38 -24.64
N THR A 216 -7.65 -5.35 -25.52
CA THR A 216 -8.99 -5.72 -26.02
C THR A 216 -9.87 -6.28 -24.89
N GLU A 217 -9.34 -7.18 -24.07
CA GLU A 217 -10.09 -7.80 -22.97
C GLU A 217 -10.30 -6.82 -21.82
N SER A 218 -9.28 -5.99 -21.54
CA SER A 218 -9.37 -4.88 -20.58
C SER A 218 -10.49 -3.91 -20.96
N LEU A 219 -10.58 -3.52 -22.24
CA LEU A 219 -11.64 -2.66 -22.74
C LEU A 219 -13.03 -3.29 -22.57
N THR A 220 -13.16 -4.60 -22.78
CA THR A 220 -14.41 -5.32 -22.51
C THR A 220 -14.76 -5.25 -21.03
N ALA A 221 -13.83 -5.58 -20.12
CA ALA A 221 -14.08 -5.54 -18.69
C ALA A 221 -14.47 -4.15 -18.18
N PHE A 222 -13.81 -3.09 -18.68
CA PHE A 222 -14.21 -1.72 -18.34
C PHE A 222 -15.59 -1.33 -18.89
N LYS A 223 -15.99 -1.86 -20.05
CA LYS A 223 -17.35 -1.64 -20.59
C LYS A 223 -18.41 -2.34 -19.74
N GLU A 224 -18.17 -3.58 -19.31
CA GLU A 224 -19.05 -4.29 -18.36
C GLU A 224 -19.17 -3.51 -17.05
N SER A 225 -18.05 -3.03 -16.50
CA SER A 225 -18.02 -2.16 -15.31
C SER A 225 -18.90 -0.90 -15.50
N LEU A 226 -18.78 -0.24 -16.65
CA LEU A 226 -19.57 0.96 -16.97
C LEU A 226 -21.07 0.63 -17.11
N GLU A 227 -21.41 -0.50 -17.73
CA GLU A 227 -22.80 -0.97 -17.85
C GLU A 227 -23.43 -1.23 -16.47
N VAL A 228 -22.66 -1.79 -15.52
CA VAL A 228 -23.09 -1.91 -14.13
C VAL A 228 -23.34 -0.54 -13.51
N CYS A 229 -22.40 0.41 -13.67
CA CYS A 229 -22.58 1.80 -13.20
C CYS A 229 -23.83 2.46 -13.78
N GLU A 230 -24.12 2.25 -15.06
CA GLU A 230 -25.33 2.77 -15.73
C GLU A 230 -26.61 2.20 -15.11
N ARG A 231 -26.63 0.90 -14.85
CA ARG A 231 -27.77 0.23 -14.22
C ARG A 231 -28.03 0.74 -12.80
N ILE A 232 -26.99 1.00 -12.01
CA ILE A 232 -27.11 1.50 -10.63
C ILE A 232 -27.17 3.03 -10.53
N GLY A 233 -27.00 3.76 -11.65
CA GLY A 233 -27.12 5.21 -11.73
C GLY A 233 -25.90 6.00 -11.25
N THR A 234 -24.71 5.41 -11.28
CA THR A 234 -23.44 6.02 -10.80
C THR A 234 -22.50 6.44 -11.93
N THR A 235 -22.94 6.41 -13.19
CA THR A 235 -22.10 6.70 -14.38
C THR A 235 -21.48 8.11 -14.40
N GLY A 236 -22.09 9.09 -13.75
CA GLY A 236 -21.68 10.50 -13.78
C GLY A 236 -20.91 10.99 -12.57
N GLU A 237 -20.65 10.13 -11.58
CA GLU A 237 -19.99 10.50 -10.33
C GLU A 237 -19.05 9.37 -9.87
N GLY A 238 -17.95 9.73 -9.20
CA GLY A 238 -17.04 8.75 -8.59
C GLY A 238 -16.45 7.77 -9.61
N LEU A 239 -16.74 6.48 -9.43
CA LEU A 239 -16.15 5.38 -10.20
C LEU A 239 -16.55 5.41 -11.69
N GLY A 240 -17.76 5.86 -12.04
CA GLY A 240 -18.22 5.91 -13.43
C GLY A 240 -17.38 6.83 -14.33
N GLU A 241 -16.95 7.98 -13.82
CA GLU A 241 -16.04 8.88 -14.55
C GLU A 241 -14.64 8.29 -14.69
N VAL A 242 -14.12 7.68 -13.61
CA VAL A 242 -12.84 6.97 -13.63
C VAL A 242 -12.84 5.84 -14.67
N ILE A 243 -13.92 5.08 -14.79
CA ILE A 243 -14.05 4.02 -15.79
C ILE A 243 -14.03 4.60 -17.21
N LYS A 244 -14.70 5.73 -17.47
CA LYS A 244 -14.65 6.39 -18.80
C LYS A 244 -13.24 6.85 -19.16
N GLU A 245 -12.50 7.38 -18.20
CA GLU A 245 -11.09 7.75 -18.40
C GLU A 245 -10.24 6.52 -18.75
N ARG A 246 -10.44 5.41 -18.04
CA ARG A 246 -9.77 4.12 -18.32
C ARG A 246 -10.13 3.55 -19.69
N ILE A 247 -11.41 3.59 -20.08
CA ILE A 247 -11.86 3.21 -21.43
C ILE A 247 -11.14 4.05 -22.48
N SER A 248 -11.15 5.37 -22.34
CA SER A 248 -10.47 6.30 -23.25
C SER A 248 -8.96 6.02 -23.34
N ARG A 249 -8.31 5.76 -22.20
CA ARG A 249 -6.89 5.36 -22.15
C ARG A 249 -6.65 4.05 -22.90
N VAL A 250 -7.43 3.01 -22.62
CA VAL A 250 -7.24 1.67 -23.18
C VAL A 250 -7.55 1.64 -24.67
N GLU A 251 -8.56 2.38 -25.12
CA GLU A 251 -8.87 2.55 -26.55
C GLU A 251 -7.70 3.21 -27.30
N ARG A 252 -7.10 4.27 -26.73
CA ARG A 252 -5.89 4.87 -27.28
C ARG A 252 -4.74 3.86 -27.33
N MET A 253 -4.46 3.16 -26.23
CA MET A 253 -3.42 2.13 -26.16
C MET A 253 -3.59 1.02 -27.20
N LEU A 254 -4.83 0.59 -27.46
CA LEU A 254 -5.15 -0.45 -28.44
C LEU A 254 -4.79 -0.07 -29.88
N HIS A 255 -4.83 1.23 -30.21
CA HIS A 255 -4.59 1.75 -31.55
C HIS A 255 -3.13 2.16 -31.82
N LEU A 256 -2.26 2.10 -30.80
CA LEU A 256 -0.85 2.39 -30.97
C LEU A 256 -0.09 1.19 -31.53
N GLU A 257 0.90 1.46 -32.37
CA GLU A 257 1.75 0.44 -32.97
C GLU A 257 3.24 0.73 -32.72
N ALA A 258 4.04 -0.35 -32.74
CA ALA A 258 5.49 -0.31 -32.71
C ALA A 258 6.07 0.57 -31.59
N GLU A 259 6.84 1.59 -31.96
CA GLU A 259 7.60 2.42 -31.05
C GLU A 259 6.71 3.32 -30.18
N GLU A 260 5.59 3.80 -30.73
CA GLU A 260 4.64 4.63 -29.97
C GLU A 260 3.92 3.80 -28.90
N ALA A 261 3.54 2.57 -29.23
CA ALA A 261 2.97 1.63 -28.26
C ALA A 261 3.96 1.34 -27.12
N ARG A 262 5.24 1.11 -27.43
CA ARG A 262 6.29 0.86 -26.44
C ARG A 262 6.47 2.05 -25.50
N LYS A 263 6.56 3.28 -26.02
CA LYS A 263 6.75 4.48 -25.22
C LYS A 263 5.53 4.80 -24.35
N ALA A 264 4.32 4.69 -24.90
CA ALA A 264 3.09 4.87 -24.14
C ALA A 264 2.95 3.82 -23.02
N ARG A 265 3.34 2.56 -23.31
CA ARG A 265 3.41 1.50 -22.31
C ARG A 265 4.39 1.83 -21.18
N ALA A 266 5.61 2.24 -21.53
CA ALA A 266 6.62 2.61 -20.54
C ALA A 266 6.18 3.78 -19.66
N TYR A 267 5.42 4.73 -20.23
CA TYR A 267 4.79 5.81 -19.48
C TYR A 267 3.77 5.30 -18.46
N TRP A 268 2.81 4.46 -18.87
CA TRP A 268 1.82 3.93 -17.94
C TRP A 268 2.41 3.02 -16.86
N GLU A 269 3.41 2.20 -17.21
CA GLU A 269 4.17 1.42 -16.23
C GLU A 269 4.88 2.32 -15.21
N SER A 270 5.44 3.45 -15.65
CA SER A 270 6.02 4.42 -14.73
C SER A 270 4.96 5.05 -13.82
N SER A 271 3.79 5.41 -14.36
CA SER A 271 2.70 6.00 -13.58
C SER A 271 2.18 5.05 -12.51
N TRP A 272 1.95 3.79 -12.85
CA TRP A 272 1.52 2.75 -11.89
C TRP A 272 2.56 2.52 -10.79
N LEU A 273 3.84 2.43 -11.17
CA LEU A 273 4.91 2.29 -10.18
C LEU A 273 4.98 3.49 -9.23
N LEU A 274 4.84 4.71 -9.74
CA LEU A 274 4.83 5.92 -8.91
C LEU A 274 3.68 5.91 -7.89
N GLU A 275 2.51 5.42 -8.27
CA GLU A 275 1.37 5.22 -7.35
C GLU A 275 1.70 4.19 -6.27
N GLU A 276 2.33 3.07 -6.64
CA GLU A 276 2.77 2.04 -5.69
C GLU A 276 3.81 2.59 -4.70
N VAL A 277 4.80 3.35 -5.17
CA VAL A 277 5.82 3.98 -4.30
C VAL A 277 5.17 5.00 -3.34
N ARG A 278 4.18 5.76 -3.82
CA ARG A 278 3.43 6.71 -2.96
C ARG A 278 2.63 5.98 -1.89
N ALA A 279 1.92 4.92 -2.26
CA ALA A 279 1.15 4.10 -1.32
C ALA A 279 2.06 3.40 -0.29
N PHE A 280 3.23 2.92 -0.73
CA PHE A 280 4.27 2.40 0.15
C PHE A 280 4.71 3.45 1.18
N ALA A 281 5.01 4.68 0.73
CA ALA A 281 5.47 5.74 1.61
C ALA A 281 4.37 6.23 2.58
N ASP A 282 3.10 6.30 2.16
CA ASP A 282 2.01 6.66 3.08
C ASP A 282 1.81 5.62 4.19
N ARG A 283 2.02 4.34 3.87
CA ARG A 283 1.91 3.24 4.84
C ARG A 283 3.13 3.15 5.77
N ARG A 284 4.33 3.12 5.21
CA ARG A 284 5.57 2.84 5.95
C ARG A 284 6.29 4.08 6.47
N LEU A 285 6.11 5.23 5.82
CA LEU A 285 6.94 6.41 6.06
C LEU A 285 6.12 7.63 6.46
N ARG A 286 4.92 7.45 7.02
CA ARG A 286 4.01 8.55 7.39
C ARG A 286 4.69 9.63 8.25
N LYS A 287 5.35 9.22 9.33
CA LYS A 287 6.06 10.15 10.23
C LYS A 287 7.24 10.85 9.55
N GLU A 288 7.96 10.13 8.69
CA GLU A 288 9.06 10.70 7.92
C GLU A 288 8.57 11.67 6.84
N MET A 289 7.42 11.37 6.23
CA MET A 289 6.76 12.24 5.26
C MET A 289 6.25 13.53 5.91
N GLU A 290 5.72 13.47 7.13
CA GLU A 290 5.35 14.66 7.91
C GLU A 290 6.56 15.57 8.19
N LYS A 291 7.70 14.99 8.60
CA LYS A 291 8.95 15.75 8.79
C LYS A 291 9.44 16.37 7.48
N ALA A 292 9.46 15.58 6.41
CA ALA A 292 9.85 16.03 5.09
C ALA A 292 8.96 17.18 4.59
N GLN A 293 7.67 17.15 4.91
CA GLN A 293 6.74 18.23 4.55
C GLN A 293 7.09 19.55 5.23
N GLU A 294 7.48 19.52 6.51
CA GLU A 294 7.95 20.72 7.21
C GLU A 294 9.25 21.26 6.60
N GLU A 295 10.23 20.38 6.34
CA GLU A 295 11.49 20.76 5.67
C GLU A 295 11.24 21.41 4.30
N TYR A 296 10.34 20.81 3.49
CA TYR A 296 10.00 21.33 2.17
C TYR A 296 9.36 22.72 2.24
N LYS A 297 8.43 22.92 3.19
CA LYS A 297 7.79 24.23 3.41
C LYS A 297 8.79 25.28 3.85
N GLU A 298 9.69 24.95 4.78
CA GLU A 298 10.73 25.88 5.24
C GLU A 298 11.68 26.27 4.10
N ALA A 299 12.16 25.30 3.33
CA ALA A 299 13.05 25.54 2.19
C ALA A 299 12.39 26.38 1.09
N ALA A 300 11.09 26.18 0.84
CA ALA A 300 10.32 26.91 -0.16
C ALA A 300 9.70 28.23 0.36
N GLY A 301 9.88 28.57 1.65
CA GLY A 301 9.27 29.76 2.26
C GLY A 301 7.74 29.73 2.29
N LEU A 302 7.14 28.54 2.45
CA LEU A 302 5.70 28.32 2.43
C LEU A 302 5.14 28.19 3.85
N GLU A 303 4.04 28.87 4.14
CA GLU A 303 3.30 28.67 5.40
C GLU A 303 2.50 27.36 5.37
N LYS A 304 1.97 26.98 4.21
CA LYS A 304 1.16 25.77 3.99
C LYS A 304 1.52 25.11 2.66
N LEU A 305 1.55 23.79 2.65
CA LEU A 305 1.64 23.02 1.40
C LEU A 305 0.30 23.11 0.66
N ARG A 306 0.33 23.73 -0.52
CA ARG A 306 -0.84 23.87 -1.38
C ARG A 306 -0.99 22.63 -2.27
N ILE A 307 -2.22 22.37 -2.73
CA ILE A 307 -2.54 21.20 -3.58
C ILE A 307 -1.73 21.22 -4.89
N ASP A 308 -1.50 22.40 -5.48
CA ASP A 308 -0.69 22.57 -6.70
C ASP A 308 0.79 22.18 -6.52
N LEU A 309 1.26 22.06 -5.27
CA LEU A 309 2.63 21.68 -4.93
C LEU A 309 2.74 20.26 -4.37
N LEU A 310 1.62 19.56 -4.19
CA LEU A 310 1.61 18.26 -3.53
C LEU A 310 2.47 17.23 -4.29
N PHE A 311 2.33 17.16 -5.61
CA PHE A 311 3.12 16.24 -6.43
C PHE A 311 4.60 16.60 -6.49
N GLU A 312 4.94 17.90 -6.48
CA GLU A 312 6.34 18.35 -6.43
C GLU A 312 6.99 17.95 -5.10
N PHE A 313 6.28 18.18 -3.99
CA PHE A 313 6.69 17.72 -2.67
C PHE A 313 6.86 16.20 -2.62
N LEU A 314 5.85 15.44 -3.08
CA LEU A 314 5.90 13.97 -3.05
C LEU A 314 7.07 13.44 -3.87
N ASN A 315 7.28 13.93 -5.09
CA ASN A 315 8.40 13.46 -5.91
C ASN A 315 9.76 13.86 -5.31
N TRP A 316 9.87 15.05 -4.72
CA TRP A 316 11.07 15.46 -3.98
C TRP A 316 11.32 14.52 -2.80
N PHE A 317 10.30 14.24 -1.99
CA PHE A 317 10.41 13.34 -0.85
C PHE A 317 10.81 11.93 -1.29
N LEU A 318 10.15 11.39 -2.31
CA LEU A 318 10.32 10.00 -2.74
C LEU A 318 11.64 9.74 -3.47
N PHE A 319 12.12 10.70 -4.26
CA PHE A 319 13.24 10.45 -5.19
C PHE A 319 14.46 11.34 -4.95
N THR A 320 14.35 12.39 -4.12
CA THR A 320 15.47 13.32 -3.86
C THR A 320 15.91 13.32 -2.40
N ARG A 321 14.98 13.44 -1.45
CA ARG A 321 15.29 13.49 -0.02
C ARG A 321 15.86 12.16 0.45
N LYS A 322 16.98 12.22 1.16
CA LYS A 322 17.60 11.02 1.76
C LYS A 322 17.04 10.77 3.16
N LEU A 323 16.81 9.49 3.46
CA LEU A 323 16.53 8.98 4.79
C LEU A 323 17.85 8.90 5.60
N ALA A 324 17.74 8.54 6.88
CA ALA A 324 18.90 8.46 7.78
C ALA A 324 19.97 7.44 7.31
N ASP A 325 19.56 6.41 6.57
CA ASP A 325 20.43 5.39 5.98
C ASP A 325 21.06 5.81 4.63
N GLY A 326 20.75 7.02 4.15
CA GLY A 326 21.25 7.57 2.89
C GLY A 326 20.48 7.16 1.63
N ARG A 327 19.47 6.29 1.73
CA ARG A 327 18.57 5.93 0.61
C ARG A 327 17.47 6.97 0.44
N THR A 328 16.82 6.98 -0.73
CA THR A 328 15.54 7.68 -0.89
C THR A 328 14.40 6.70 -0.59
N PRO A 329 13.18 7.16 -0.23
CA PRO A 329 12.01 6.29 -0.10
C PRO A 329 11.77 5.41 -1.33
N GLY A 330 11.97 5.93 -2.54
CA GLY A 330 11.86 5.15 -3.76
C GLY A 330 12.89 4.02 -3.88
N LEU A 331 14.12 4.22 -3.38
CA LEU A 331 15.13 3.16 -3.34
C LEU A 331 14.87 2.15 -2.21
N MET A 332 14.32 2.59 -1.08
CA MET A 332 13.85 1.69 -0.03
C MET A 332 12.73 0.79 -0.56
N TYR A 333 11.76 1.35 -1.30
CA TYR A 333 10.74 0.57 -2.00
C TYR A 333 11.35 -0.45 -2.97
N ALA A 334 12.33 -0.02 -3.78
CA ALA A 334 12.97 -0.91 -4.74
C ALA A 334 13.69 -2.08 -4.07
N ASP A 335 14.38 -1.84 -2.95
CA ASP A 335 15.05 -2.89 -2.17
C ASP A 335 14.02 -3.85 -1.53
N GLU A 336 12.93 -3.34 -0.94
CA GLU A 336 11.89 -4.17 -0.28
C GLU A 336 11.07 -5.00 -1.27
N LYS A 337 10.88 -4.51 -2.50
CA LYS A 337 10.18 -5.22 -3.57
C LYS A 337 11.11 -6.03 -4.47
N GLU A 338 12.39 -6.11 -4.12
CA GLU A 338 13.41 -6.85 -4.87
C GLU A 338 13.41 -6.51 -6.39
N LEU A 339 13.18 -5.22 -6.71
CA LEU A 339 13.12 -4.78 -8.09
C LEU A 339 14.47 -4.97 -8.79
N ASP A 340 14.42 -5.28 -10.08
CA ASP A 340 15.63 -5.44 -10.87
C ASP A 340 16.47 -4.14 -10.96
N GLU A 341 17.76 -4.31 -11.28
CA GLU A 341 18.71 -3.19 -11.37
C GLU A 341 18.33 -2.17 -12.46
N GLU A 342 17.60 -2.57 -13.50
CA GLU A 342 17.13 -1.64 -14.53
C GLU A 342 16.08 -0.68 -13.95
N LEU A 343 15.09 -1.23 -13.25
CA LEU A 343 14.03 -0.46 -12.63
C LEU A 343 14.55 0.40 -11.48
N ARG A 344 15.46 -0.15 -10.67
CA ARG A 344 16.19 0.61 -9.64
C ARG A 344 16.91 1.83 -10.22
N ALA A 345 17.64 1.65 -11.32
CA ALA A 345 18.34 2.75 -11.99
C ALA A 345 17.36 3.80 -12.57
N LYS A 346 16.19 3.38 -13.06
CA LYS A 346 15.13 4.31 -13.49
C LYS A 346 14.58 5.11 -12.30
N ILE A 347 14.29 4.47 -11.16
CA ILE A 347 13.83 5.14 -9.93
C ILE A 347 14.87 6.15 -9.44
N GLU A 348 16.16 5.79 -9.41
CA GLU A 348 17.23 6.70 -8.99
C GLU A 348 17.30 7.96 -9.88
N LYS A 349 17.10 7.81 -11.20
CA LYS A 349 17.09 8.93 -12.14
C LYS A 349 15.93 9.91 -11.91
N LEU A 350 14.83 9.48 -11.30
CA LEU A 350 13.73 10.38 -10.94
C LEU A 350 14.16 11.48 -9.95
N GLY A 351 15.25 11.26 -9.20
CA GLY A 351 15.86 12.27 -8.33
C GLY A 351 16.58 13.41 -9.08
N ASN A 352 16.66 13.35 -10.41
CA ASN A 352 17.29 14.35 -11.27
C ASN A 352 16.30 14.91 -12.30
N PRO A 353 15.19 15.55 -11.86
CA PRO A 353 14.24 16.15 -12.79
C PRO A 353 14.85 17.34 -13.53
N ILE A 354 14.30 17.65 -14.71
CA ILE A 354 14.58 18.90 -15.42
C ILE A 354 13.45 19.86 -15.08
N THR A 355 13.75 20.91 -14.33
CA THR A 355 12.80 21.96 -13.94
C THR A 355 13.03 23.20 -14.78
N GLY A 356 11.94 23.79 -15.28
CA GLY A 356 12.01 24.99 -16.11
C GLY A 356 10.64 25.52 -16.50
N ALA A 357 10.67 26.57 -17.31
CA ALA A 357 9.50 27.05 -18.04
C ALA A 357 9.51 26.41 -19.44
N PHE A 358 8.36 25.85 -19.82
CA PHE A 358 8.22 25.05 -21.03
C PHE A 358 7.03 25.51 -21.85
N GLU A 359 7.25 25.75 -23.14
CA GLU A 359 6.21 25.98 -24.14
C GLU A 359 5.81 24.66 -24.78
N VAL A 360 4.50 24.40 -24.91
CA VAL A 360 3.97 23.24 -25.62
C VAL A 360 4.06 23.49 -27.12
N ILE A 361 4.91 22.72 -27.80
CA ILE A 361 5.11 22.85 -29.25
C ILE A 361 4.19 21.91 -30.03
N ARG A 362 3.91 20.73 -29.46
CA ARG A 362 3.02 19.73 -30.07
C ARG A 362 2.39 18.88 -28.98
N ALA A 363 1.08 18.69 -29.06
CA ALA A 363 0.37 17.72 -28.22
C ALA A 363 -0.37 16.73 -29.11
N ASP A 364 -0.17 15.43 -28.86
CA ASP A 364 -0.92 14.35 -29.49
C ASP A 364 -1.52 13.45 -28.40
N PRO A 365 -2.77 13.73 -27.99
CA PRO A 365 -3.45 12.95 -26.96
C PRO A 365 -3.62 11.47 -27.32
N ALA A 366 -3.67 11.11 -28.61
CA ALA A 366 -3.90 9.73 -29.05
C ALA A 366 -2.68 8.83 -28.74
N SER A 367 -1.47 9.37 -28.83
CA SER A 367 -0.22 8.67 -28.51
C SER A 367 0.37 9.04 -27.15
N PHE A 368 -0.37 9.82 -26.35
CA PHE A 368 0.11 10.40 -25.09
C PHE A 368 1.36 11.26 -25.29
N THR A 369 1.62 11.77 -26.49
CA THR A 369 2.86 12.46 -26.81
C THR A 369 2.74 13.95 -26.60
N LEU A 370 3.76 14.53 -25.98
CA LEU A 370 3.89 15.96 -25.77
C LEU A 370 5.31 16.40 -26.13
N VAL A 371 5.47 17.38 -27.02
CA VAL A 371 6.76 18.02 -27.28
C VAL A 371 6.75 19.39 -26.62
N VAL A 372 7.71 19.61 -25.73
CA VAL A 372 7.90 20.89 -25.07
C VAL A 372 9.24 21.51 -25.42
N LYS A 373 9.29 22.83 -25.41
CA LYS A 373 10.52 23.59 -25.57
C LYS A 373 10.80 24.40 -24.32
N GLU A 374 11.96 24.20 -23.74
CA GLU A 374 12.38 24.99 -22.58
C GLU A 374 12.72 26.42 -23.01
N THR A 375 12.11 27.41 -22.35
CA THR A 375 12.04 28.78 -22.87
C THR A 375 13.37 29.52 -22.86
N GLU A 376 14.32 29.13 -22.00
CA GLU A 376 15.61 29.81 -21.85
C GLU A 376 16.68 29.26 -22.81
N SER A 377 16.85 27.93 -22.85
CA SER A 377 17.83 27.24 -23.70
C SER A 377 17.30 26.97 -25.11
N GLY A 378 15.98 26.98 -25.30
CA GLY A 378 15.33 26.59 -26.54
C GLY A 378 15.41 25.10 -26.85
N LYS A 379 15.87 24.27 -25.91
CA LYS A 379 15.97 22.82 -26.07
C LYS A 379 14.59 22.18 -26.04
N GLU A 380 14.35 21.29 -27.01
CA GLU A 380 13.11 20.52 -27.11
C GLU A 380 13.23 19.17 -26.40
N TYR A 381 12.12 18.74 -25.81
CA TYR A 381 11.96 17.47 -25.12
C TYR A 381 10.68 16.80 -25.59
N GLU A 382 10.78 15.55 -26.00
CA GLU A 382 9.62 14.69 -26.21
C GLU A 382 9.29 13.98 -24.90
N LEU A 383 8.04 14.11 -24.47
CA LEU A 383 7.50 13.57 -23.23
C LEU A 383 6.34 12.61 -23.54
N ARG A 384 5.95 11.85 -22.53
CA ARG A 384 4.69 11.13 -22.46
C ARG A 384 3.84 11.65 -21.30
N GLY A 385 2.54 11.78 -21.52
CA GLY A 385 1.60 12.35 -20.55
C GLY A 385 0.16 12.18 -21.01
N ASP A 386 -0.74 11.92 -20.07
CA ASP A 386 -2.18 11.89 -20.33
C ASP A 386 -2.83 13.24 -20.00
N LEU A 387 -2.72 14.17 -20.95
CA LEU A 387 -3.14 15.57 -20.80
C LEU A 387 -3.98 15.98 -22.03
N PRO A 388 -5.20 15.43 -22.18
CA PRO A 388 -6.01 15.63 -23.38
C PRO A 388 -6.47 17.08 -23.59
N GLU A 389 -6.47 17.89 -22.53
CA GLU A 389 -6.90 19.29 -22.55
C GLU A 389 -5.78 20.28 -22.91
N LEU A 390 -4.55 19.79 -23.14
CA LEU A 390 -3.39 20.66 -23.35
C LEU A 390 -3.32 21.18 -24.79
N GLU A 391 -3.29 22.50 -24.94
CA GLU A 391 -3.19 23.16 -26.24
C GLU A 391 -1.75 23.59 -26.59
N GLU A 392 -1.43 23.61 -27.89
CA GLU A 392 -0.17 24.15 -28.41
C GLU A 392 -0.03 25.65 -28.13
N GLY A 393 1.20 26.10 -27.86
CA GLY A 393 1.55 27.48 -27.52
C GLY A 393 1.38 27.83 -26.03
N LEU A 394 0.77 26.97 -25.22
CA LEU A 394 0.67 27.19 -23.79
C LEU A 394 2.04 27.06 -23.11
N THR A 395 2.31 27.93 -22.15
CA THR A 395 3.56 27.90 -21.37
C THR A 395 3.30 27.58 -19.90
N PHE A 396 4.05 26.65 -19.34
CA PHE A 396 3.92 26.20 -17.94
C PHE A 396 5.26 26.12 -17.24
N ALA A 397 5.25 26.31 -15.92
CA ALA A 397 6.37 25.91 -15.08
C ALA A 397 6.16 24.47 -14.60
N MET A 398 7.13 23.60 -14.86
CA MET A 398 7.03 22.19 -14.48
C MET A 398 8.38 21.51 -14.30
N ALA A 399 8.33 20.33 -13.69
CA ALA A 399 9.42 19.36 -13.70
C ALA A 399 9.07 18.20 -14.66
N ILE A 400 9.99 17.88 -15.56
CA ILE A 400 9.93 16.67 -16.39
C ILE A 400 10.91 15.64 -15.83
N TYR A 401 10.47 14.39 -15.78
CA TYR A 401 11.20 13.30 -15.12
C TYR A 401 11.70 12.30 -16.17
N PRO A 402 12.98 11.91 -16.13
CA PRO A 402 13.52 10.91 -17.05
C PRO A 402 13.06 9.50 -16.68
N TRP A 403 12.68 8.70 -17.68
CA TRP A 403 12.30 7.29 -17.51
C TRP A 403 12.78 6.46 -18.70
N GLY A 404 13.92 5.78 -18.52
CA GLY A 404 14.58 5.10 -19.65
C GLY A 404 14.94 6.09 -20.75
N ASP A 405 14.29 5.98 -21.90
CA ASP A 405 14.48 6.83 -23.07
C ASP A 405 13.33 7.82 -23.31
N ILE A 406 12.34 7.86 -22.41
CA ILE A 406 11.25 8.85 -22.42
C ILE A 406 11.39 9.84 -21.27
N TYR A 407 10.63 10.92 -21.34
CA TYR A 407 10.36 11.81 -20.21
C TYR A 407 8.87 11.82 -19.92
N PHE A 408 8.46 12.15 -18.70
CA PHE A 408 7.06 12.36 -18.38
C PHE A 408 6.86 13.53 -17.42
N THR A 409 5.61 13.96 -17.27
CA THR A 409 5.23 15.04 -16.36
C THR A 409 4.97 14.47 -14.97
N GLY A 410 5.62 15.00 -13.93
CA GLY A 410 5.51 14.42 -12.58
C GLY A 410 4.35 14.93 -11.74
N GLY A 411 3.45 15.75 -12.29
CA GLY A 411 2.38 16.40 -11.51
C GLY A 411 1.56 17.42 -12.31
N VAL A 412 0.84 18.27 -11.57
CA VAL A 412 -0.06 19.28 -12.12
C VAL A 412 0.71 20.37 -12.87
N LEU A 413 0.25 20.67 -14.09
CA LEU A 413 0.80 21.77 -14.89
C LEU A 413 0.38 23.13 -14.30
N ARG A 414 1.34 24.05 -14.14
CA ARG A 414 1.09 25.41 -13.63
C ARG A 414 1.19 26.44 -14.75
N PRO A 415 0.05 27.03 -15.20
CA PRO A 415 0.08 28.01 -16.27
C PRO A 415 0.95 29.20 -15.88
N LEU A 416 1.88 29.58 -16.73
CA LEU A 416 2.56 30.86 -16.61
C LEU A 416 1.62 31.91 -17.20
N LYS A 417 1.11 32.81 -16.35
CA LYS A 417 0.33 33.96 -16.84
C LYS A 417 1.21 34.76 -17.81
N GLU A 418 0.69 35.09 -18.98
CA GLU A 418 1.31 36.06 -19.87
C GLU A 418 1.62 37.33 -19.06
N ALA A 419 2.88 37.74 -19.07
CA ALA A 419 3.26 39.04 -18.55
C ALA A 419 2.51 40.10 -19.36
N SER A 420 1.48 40.69 -18.76
CA SER A 420 0.69 41.79 -19.34
C SER A 420 1.51 43.06 -19.42
#